data_AF-A0A7V9DUW0-F1
#
_entry.id   AF-A0A7V9DUW0-F1
#
_cell.length_a   1.000
_cell.length_b   1.000
_cell.length_c   1.000
_cell.angle_alpha   90.00
_cell.angle_beta   90.00
_cell.angle_gamma   90.00
#
_symmetry.space_group_name_H-M   'P 1'
#
loop_
_entity.id
_entity.type
_entity.pdbx_description
1 polymer ?
#
loop_
_entity_poly.entity_id
_entity_poly.type
_entity_poly.pdbx_seq_one_letter_code
_entity_poly.pdbx_strand_id
1 'polypeptide(L)'
;MTSPRGRAQAIAVGRGGQHTLAVPLVLRLAARIAERPLEEFFTDPTQLANGLRDLLEAVGPDGLVVTLPDVLDGDPGERLECALEATRRLRPTVGDRAALIAVLGGSGPVVDCARAFLSAGIDGIVLTGPCPAEAARTVGNVSRFHRAVAHAADVPGLPPPTVVALAAPHPGVGLVITDGEVPADTALPIVEDWVRAVHS
;
A
#
# COMPACT_ATOMS: atom_id res chain seq x y z
N MET A 1 17.55 -7.04 12.51
CA MET A 1 16.16 -7.33 12.11
C MET A 1 16.01 -7.09 10.61
N THR A 2 15.26 -7.91 9.89
CA THR A 2 14.98 -7.69 8.46
C THR A 2 14.19 -6.41 8.30
N SER A 3 14.61 -5.52 7.40
CA SER A 3 13.90 -4.27 7.08
C SER A 3 12.48 -4.55 6.55
N PRO A 4 11.51 -3.63 6.70
CA PRO A 4 10.16 -3.84 6.15
C PRO A 4 10.16 -4.20 4.67
N ARG A 5 10.98 -3.53 3.84
CA ARG A 5 11.13 -3.90 2.44
C ARG A 5 11.68 -5.31 2.24
N GLY A 6 12.66 -5.72 3.05
CA GLY A 6 13.19 -7.08 3.04
C GLY A 6 12.14 -8.12 3.44
N ARG A 7 11.23 -7.79 4.37
CA ARG A 7 10.08 -8.62 4.73
C ARG A 7 9.10 -8.76 3.56
N ALA A 8 8.80 -7.68 2.84
CA ALA A 8 7.99 -7.74 1.61
C ALA A 8 8.60 -8.66 0.56
N GLN A 9 9.90 -8.53 0.28
CA GLN A 9 10.58 -9.42 -0.66
C GLN A 9 10.58 -10.88 -0.20
N ALA A 10 10.74 -11.14 1.10
CA ALA A 10 10.65 -12.49 1.66
C ALA A 10 9.24 -13.09 1.52
N ILE A 11 8.19 -12.28 1.74
CA ILE A 11 6.80 -12.68 1.49
C ILE A 11 6.58 -12.98 0.01
N ALA A 12 7.08 -12.14 -0.89
CA ALA A 12 6.92 -12.29 -2.35
C ALA A 12 7.51 -13.61 -2.88
N VAL A 13 8.58 -14.12 -2.26
CA VAL A 13 9.21 -15.39 -2.63
C VAL A 13 8.68 -16.61 -1.86
N GLY A 14 7.58 -16.46 -1.11
CA GLY A 14 6.95 -17.54 -0.35
C GLY A 14 7.69 -17.93 0.94
N ARG A 15 8.62 -17.09 1.40
CA ARG A 15 9.33 -17.24 2.69
C ARG A 15 8.72 -16.36 3.79
N GLY A 16 7.53 -15.82 3.56
CA GLY A 16 6.85 -14.86 4.42
C GLY A 16 6.17 -15.41 5.66
N GLY A 17 6.14 -16.74 5.86
CA GLY A 17 5.35 -17.38 6.92
C GLY A 17 5.72 -17.02 8.36
N GLN A 18 6.78 -16.23 8.56
CA GLN A 18 7.20 -15.69 9.87
C GLN A 18 7.33 -14.16 9.85
N HIS A 19 6.94 -13.51 8.76
CA HIS A 19 7.09 -12.07 8.59
C HIS A 19 5.74 -11.41 8.60
N THR A 20 5.67 -10.28 9.28
CA THR A 20 4.51 -9.39 9.31
C THR A 20 4.87 -8.08 8.63
N LEU A 21 3.96 -7.59 7.80
CA LEU A 21 3.94 -6.24 7.25
C LEU A 21 2.66 -5.55 7.68
N ALA A 22 2.76 -4.69 8.69
CA ALA A 22 1.64 -3.86 9.13
C ALA A 22 1.49 -2.63 8.20
N VAL A 23 0.48 -2.65 7.32
CA VAL A 23 0.23 -1.61 6.31
C VAL A 23 -1.16 -1.02 6.52
N PRO A 24 -1.31 -0.02 7.41
CA PRO A 24 -2.59 0.65 7.57
C PRO A 24 -2.93 1.43 6.29
N LEU A 25 -4.20 1.43 5.89
CA LEU A 25 -4.67 2.20 4.73
C LEU A 25 -4.98 3.63 5.20
N VAL A 26 -4.02 4.56 5.12
CA VAL A 26 -4.07 5.87 5.82
C VAL A 26 -3.77 7.06 4.90
N LEU A 27 -4.19 7.00 3.64
CA LEU A 27 -3.79 8.00 2.64
C LEU A 27 -4.33 9.40 2.94
N ARG A 28 -5.62 9.51 3.30
CA ARG A 28 -6.25 10.77 3.74
C ARG A 28 -5.72 11.26 5.09
N LEU A 29 -5.35 10.35 5.98
CA LEU A 29 -4.68 10.69 7.23
C LEU A 29 -3.29 11.31 6.96
N ALA A 30 -2.53 10.79 5.98
CA ALA A 30 -1.25 11.38 5.57
C ALA A 30 -1.42 12.83 5.08
N ALA A 31 -2.47 13.10 4.28
CA ALA A 31 -2.80 14.46 3.86
C ALA A 31 -3.08 15.40 5.04
N ARG A 32 -3.81 14.91 6.06
CA ARG A 32 -4.08 15.67 7.29
C ARG A 32 -2.80 15.97 8.07
N ILE A 33 -1.91 14.99 8.25
CA ILE A 33 -0.62 15.16 8.94
C ILE A 33 0.21 16.25 8.25
N ALA A 34 0.21 16.25 6.92
CA ALA A 34 0.92 17.24 6.10
C ALA A 34 0.21 18.62 6.05
N GLU A 35 -0.93 18.78 6.72
CA GLU A 35 -1.77 19.99 6.69
C GLU A 35 -2.14 20.42 5.25
N ARG A 36 -2.42 19.45 4.37
CA ARG A 36 -2.73 19.70 2.95
C ARG A 36 -4.20 19.50 2.60
N PRO A 37 -4.76 20.32 1.69
CA PRO A 37 -6.03 20.01 1.04
C PRO A 37 -5.95 18.68 0.30
N LEU A 38 -6.99 17.85 0.40
CA LEU A 38 -7.02 16.52 -0.22
C LEU A 38 -6.80 16.57 -1.74
N GLU A 39 -7.38 17.56 -2.42
CA GLU A 39 -7.24 17.67 -3.88
C GLU A 39 -5.79 17.93 -4.30
N GLU A 40 -5.14 18.91 -3.66
CA GLU A 40 -3.72 19.21 -3.90
C GLU A 40 -2.82 18.03 -3.53
N PHE A 41 -3.18 17.31 -2.46
CA PHE A 41 -2.43 16.13 -2.02
C PHE A 41 -2.46 15.00 -3.06
N PHE A 42 -3.55 14.84 -3.81
CA PHE A 42 -3.69 13.80 -4.83
C PHE A 42 -3.28 14.24 -6.24
N THR A 43 -3.01 15.51 -6.46
CA THR A 43 -2.60 16.06 -7.78
C THR A 43 -1.16 16.59 -7.81
N ASP A 44 -0.54 16.88 -6.66
CA ASP A 44 0.89 17.22 -6.58
C ASP A 44 1.74 16.05 -6.06
N PRO A 45 2.60 15.43 -6.90
CA PRO A 45 3.43 14.29 -6.50
C PRO A 45 4.44 14.63 -5.40
N THR A 46 4.82 15.90 -5.27
CA THR A 46 5.70 16.39 -4.21
C THR A 46 4.97 16.36 -2.88
N GLN A 47 3.72 16.83 -2.84
CA GLN A 47 2.92 16.85 -1.62
C GLN A 47 2.59 15.44 -1.16
N LEU A 48 2.19 14.56 -2.09
CA LEU A 48 1.94 13.16 -1.81
C LEU A 48 3.17 12.47 -1.21
N ALA A 49 4.33 12.59 -1.87
CA ALA A 49 5.57 11.98 -1.39
C ALA A 49 5.99 12.56 -0.03
N ASN A 50 5.86 13.87 0.18
CA ASN A 50 6.22 14.50 1.45
C ASN A 50 5.32 14.02 2.59
N GLY A 51 3.99 14.06 2.41
CA GLY A 51 3.07 13.64 3.47
C GLY A 51 3.14 12.14 3.79
N LEU A 52 3.47 11.29 2.81
CA LEU A 52 3.75 9.88 3.08
C LEU A 52 5.03 9.66 3.90
N ARG A 53 6.05 10.53 3.77
CA ARG A 53 7.22 10.51 4.67
C ARG A 53 6.85 11.02 6.05
N ASP A 54 6.06 12.08 6.15
CA ASP A 54 5.63 12.61 7.44
C ASP A 54 4.81 11.57 8.22
N LEU A 55 3.94 10.83 7.51
CA LEU A 55 3.25 9.66 8.05
C LEU A 55 4.24 8.57 8.51
N LEU A 56 5.28 8.27 7.72
CA LEU A 56 6.29 7.27 8.10
C LEU A 56 7.03 7.67 9.38
N GLU A 57 7.38 8.94 9.55
CA GLU A 57 8.03 9.43 10.77
C GLU A 57 7.08 9.45 11.97
N ALA A 58 5.80 9.78 11.75
CA ALA A 58 4.81 9.88 12.82
C ALA A 58 4.37 8.51 13.34
N VAL A 59 4.04 7.57 12.44
CA VAL A 59 3.39 6.29 12.79
C VAL A 59 4.36 5.12 12.70
N GLY A 60 5.38 5.19 11.84
CA GLY A 60 6.31 4.08 11.60
C GLY A 60 5.68 2.78 11.06
N PRO A 61 4.73 2.80 10.10
CA PRO A 61 4.20 1.57 9.52
C PRO A 61 5.25 0.85 8.67
N ASP A 62 5.04 -0.45 8.47
CA ASP A 62 5.92 -1.24 7.61
C ASP A 62 5.74 -0.96 6.12
N GLY A 63 4.58 -0.43 5.74
CA GLY A 63 4.28 -0.06 4.39
C GLY A 63 3.54 1.25 4.27
N LEU A 64 3.78 1.92 3.15
CA LEU A 64 3.10 3.15 2.75
C LEU A 64 2.24 2.85 1.53
N VAL A 65 0.96 3.14 1.64
CA VAL A 65 0.03 3.07 0.52
C VAL A 65 0.23 4.31 -0.34
N VAL A 66 0.51 4.15 -1.62
CA VAL A 66 0.72 5.27 -2.56
C VAL A 66 -0.54 5.62 -3.36
N THR A 67 -1.53 4.74 -3.36
CA THR A 67 -2.83 4.96 -4.03
C THR A 67 -3.90 4.02 -3.48
N LEU A 68 -5.16 4.43 -3.59
CA LEU A 68 -6.38 3.66 -3.31
C LEU A 68 -7.32 3.74 -4.52
N PRO A 69 -8.24 2.78 -4.72
CA PRO A 69 -9.15 2.78 -5.87
C PRO A 69 -9.99 4.07 -6.00
N ASP A 70 -10.58 4.53 -4.90
CA ASP A 70 -11.46 5.69 -4.86
C ASP A 70 -10.72 7.03 -5.09
N VAL A 71 -9.41 7.06 -4.81
CA VAL A 71 -8.54 8.19 -5.17
C VAL A 71 -8.44 8.31 -6.69
N LEU A 72 -8.37 7.18 -7.40
CA LEU A 72 -8.25 7.16 -8.85
C LEU A 72 -9.57 7.41 -9.59
N ASP A 73 -10.73 7.34 -8.92
CA ASP A 73 -12.05 7.53 -9.57
C ASP A 73 -12.37 8.98 -9.96
N GLY A 74 -11.62 9.98 -9.47
CA GLY A 74 -11.86 11.41 -9.75
C GLY A 74 -11.39 11.86 -11.14
N ASP A 75 -10.08 12.10 -11.28
CA ASP A 75 -9.39 12.22 -12.57
C ASP A 75 -8.35 11.09 -12.64
N PRO A 76 -8.71 9.94 -13.25
CA PRO A 76 -7.87 8.75 -13.22
C PRO A 76 -6.50 8.96 -13.88
N GLY A 77 -6.39 9.87 -14.85
CA GLY A 77 -5.13 10.10 -15.56
C GLY A 77 -4.18 10.92 -14.72
N GLU A 78 -4.63 12.09 -14.25
CA GLU A 78 -3.81 13.01 -13.46
C GLU A 78 -3.38 12.39 -12.13
N ARG A 79 -4.32 11.77 -11.41
CA ARG A 79 -4.04 11.17 -10.08
C ARG A 79 -3.18 9.92 -10.17
N LEU A 80 -3.31 9.13 -11.25
CA LEU A 80 -2.41 8.01 -11.50
C LEU A 80 -0.98 8.50 -11.76
N GLU A 81 -0.79 9.50 -12.63
CA GLU A 81 0.54 10.06 -12.89
C GLU A 81 1.15 10.71 -11.65
N CYS A 82 0.34 11.41 -10.85
CA CYS A 82 0.75 11.93 -9.55
C CYS A 82 1.25 10.81 -8.62
N ALA A 83 0.46 9.74 -8.44
CA ALA A 83 0.86 8.61 -7.59
C ALA A 83 2.11 7.89 -8.09
N LEU A 84 2.26 7.72 -9.41
CA LEU A 84 3.45 7.12 -10.03
C LEU A 84 4.68 7.97 -9.81
N GLU A 85 4.60 9.28 -10.04
CA GLU A 85 5.71 10.20 -9.85
C GLU A 85 6.09 10.35 -8.36
N ALA A 86 5.10 10.41 -7.47
CA ALA A 86 5.32 10.36 -6.03
C ALA A 86 6.05 9.07 -5.63
N THR A 87 5.65 7.92 -6.17
CA THR A 87 6.30 6.62 -5.92
C THR A 87 7.78 6.66 -6.32
N ARG A 88 8.09 7.17 -7.53
CA ARG A 88 9.48 7.28 -8.02
C ARG A 88 10.34 8.16 -7.11
N ARG A 89 9.78 9.24 -6.57
CA ARG A 89 10.46 10.15 -5.63
C ARG A 89 10.62 9.55 -4.24
N LEU A 90 9.57 8.87 -3.76
CA LEU A 90 9.51 8.33 -2.42
C LEU A 90 10.48 7.15 -2.25
N ARG A 91 10.60 6.28 -3.26
CA ARG A 91 11.44 5.08 -3.20
C ARG A 91 12.88 5.35 -2.75
N PRO A 92 13.67 6.24 -3.40
CA PRO A 92 15.04 6.51 -2.99
C PRO A 92 15.12 7.17 -1.61
N THR A 93 14.11 7.95 -1.20
CA THR A 93 14.09 8.63 0.11
C THR A 93 13.75 7.69 1.26
N VAL A 94 12.77 6.82 1.09
CA VAL A 94 12.34 5.85 2.11
C VAL A 94 13.33 4.68 2.23
N GLY A 95 14.07 4.36 1.16
CA GLY A 95 15.08 3.30 1.18
C GLY A 95 14.45 1.96 1.56
N ASP A 96 14.94 1.29 2.58
CA ASP A 96 14.34 0.02 3.05
C ASP A 96 13.42 0.19 4.27
N ARG A 97 13.17 1.42 4.73
CA ARG A 97 12.41 1.72 5.96
C ARG A 97 10.93 1.38 5.86
N ALA A 98 10.36 1.36 4.66
CA ALA A 98 9.00 0.91 4.40
C ALA A 98 8.88 0.26 3.01
N ALA A 99 7.93 -0.66 2.90
CA ALA A 99 7.46 -1.18 1.63
C ALA A 99 6.49 -0.18 0.97
N LEU A 100 6.61 0.06 -0.32
CA LEU A 100 5.65 0.88 -1.06
C LEU A 100 4.56 0.00 -1.66
N ILE A 101 3.30 0.29 -1.36
CA ILE A 101 2.16 -0.55 -1.74
C ILE A 101 1.17 0.25 -2.58
N ALA A 102 0.79 -0.29 -3.74
CA ALA A 102 -0.32 0.25 -4.52
C ALA A 102 -1.58 -0.59 -4.26
N VAL A 103 -2.68 0.05 -3.87
CA VAL A 103 -3.98 -0.61 -3.77
C VAL A 103 -4.82 -0.19 -4.98
N LEU A 104 -5.18 -1.16 -5.81
CA LEU A 104 -5.86 -0.94 -7.09
C LEU A 104 -7.24 -1.58 -7.08
N GLY A 105 -8.17 -0.95 -7.81
CA GLY A 105 -9.44 -1.58 -8.15
C GLY A 105 -9.23 -2.73 -9.13
N GLY A 106 -10.05 -3.78 -9.01
CA GLY A 106 -10.01 -4.94 -9.91
C GLY A 106 -10.60 -4.70 -11.31
N SER A 107 -11.32 -3.59 -11.51
CA SER A 107 -11.90 -3.18 -12.79
C SER A 107 -11.00 -2.22 -13.58
N GLY A 108 -11.16 -2.16 -14.90
CA GLY A 108 -10.42 -1.23 -15.76
C GLY A 108 -9.03 -1.74 -16.19
N PRO A 109 -8.09 -0.84 -16.56
CA PRO A 109 -6.75 -1.19 -17.04
C PRO A 109 -5.80 -1.60 -15.90
N VAL A 110 -6.25 -2.49 -15.02
CA VAL A 110 -5.53 -2.88 -13.78
C VAL A 110 -4.14 -3.45 -14.05
N VAL A 111 -3.98 -4.19 -15.15
CA VAL A 111 -2.69 -4.77 -15.54
C VAL A 111 -1.69 -3.69 -15.94
N ASP A 112 -2.12 -2.67 -16.68
CA ASP A 112 -1.25 -1.57 -17.10
C ASP A 112 -0.89 -0.68 -15.91
N CYS A 113 -1.85 -0.40 -15.03
CA CYS A 113 -1.61 0.32 -13.77
C CYS A 113 -0.60 -0.44 -12.89
N ALA A 114 -0.80 -1.74 -12.69
CA ALA A 114 0.11 -2.61 -11.95
C ALA A 114 1.54 -2.55 -12.53
N ARG A 115 1.69 -2.68 -13.85
CA ARG A 115 2.99 -2.57 -14.53
C ARG A 115 3.65 -1.20 -14.33
N ALA A 116 2.86 -0.13 -14.43
CA ALA A 116 3.35 1.23 -14.23
C ALA A 116 3.89 1.42 -12.80
N PHE A 117 3.13 1.01 -11.78
CA PHE A 117 3.59 1.10 -10.38
C PHE A 117 4.81 0.22 -10.11
N LEU A 118 4.83 -1.03 -10.60
CA LEU A 118 5.99 -1.92 -10.47
C LEU A 118 7.25 -1.33 -11.11
N SER A 119 7.09 -0.60 -12.21
CA SER A 119 8.18 0.12 -12.87
C SER A 119 8.59 1.39 -12.11
N ALA A 120 7.65 2.02 -11.41
CA ALA A 120 7.91 3.16 -10.51
C ALA A 120 8.62 2.76 -9.20
N GLY A 121 8.62 1.46 -8.86
CA GLY A 121 9.39 0.92 -7.74
C GLY A 121 8.59 0.55 -6.50
N ILE A 122 7.29 0.24 -6.64
CA ILE A 122 6.52 -0.36 -5.53
C ILE A 122 7.08 -1.75 -5.15
N ASP A 123 6.85 -2.16 -3.92
CA ASP A 123 7.19 -3.51 -3.42
C ASP A 123 5.96 -4.42 -3.32
N GLY A 124 4.75 -3.90 -3.53
CA GLY A 124 3.53 -4.70 -3.43
C GLY A 124 2.29 -4.12 -4.09
N ILE A 125 1.44 -5.00 -4.61
CA ILE A 125 0.12 -4.66 -5.15
C ILE A 125 -0.96 -5.37 -4.31
N VAL A 126 -2.00 -4.63 -3.96
CA VAL A 126 -3.24 -5.18 -3.41
C VAL A 126 -4.37 -4.89 -4.39
N LEU A 127 -5.02 -5.93 -4.89
CA LEU A 127 -6.22 -5.81 -5.71
C LEU A 127 -7.44 -5.87 -4.80
N THR A 128 -8.33 -4.90 -4.95
CA THR A 128 -9.57 -4.79 -4.19
C THR A 128 -10.78 -4.75 -5.12
N GLY A 129 -11.90 -5.29 -4.65
CA GLY A 129 -13.11 -5.44 -5.46
C GLY A 129 -13.01 -6.50 -6.57
N PRO A 130 -14.04 -6.62 -7.42
CA PRO A 130 -14.10 -7.64 -8.45
C PRO A 130 -12.96 -7.50 -9.47
N CYS A 131 -12.17 -8.57 -9.64
CA CYS A 131 -11.09 -8.62 -10.63
C CYS A 131 -11.17 -9.91 -11.45
N PRO A 132 -11.09 -9.85 -12.79
CA PRO A 132 -11.02 -11.05 -13.62
C PRO A 132 -9.81 -11.91 -13.25
N ALA A 133 -10.00 -13.22 -13.11
CA ALA A 133 -8.94 -14.15 -12.71
C ALA A 133 -7.71 -14.11 -13.64
N GLU A 134 -7.90 -13.85 -14.94
CA GLU A 134 -6.81 -13.68 -15.90
C GLU A 134 -5.97 -12.42 -15.62
N ALA A 135 -6.63 -11.30 -15.31
CA ALA A 135 -5.96 -10.05 -14.97
C ALA A 135 -5.17 -10.21 -13.66
N ALA A 136 -5.79 -10.78 -12.62
CA ALA A 136 -5.12 -11.05 -11.35
C ALA A 136 -3.92 -11.99 -11.49
N ARG A 137 -4.04 -13.06 -12.28
CA ARG A 137 -2.92 -13.96 -12.59
C ARG A 137 -1.79 -13.22 -13.30
N THR A 138 -2.13 -12.35 -14.24
CA THR A 138 -1.16 -11.52 -14.95
C THR A 138 -0.45 -10.57 -13.99
N VAL A 139 -1.19 -9.88 -13.12
CA VAL A 139 -0.60 -9.04 -12.06
C VAL A 139 0.34 -9.86 -11.18
N GLY A 140 -0.08 -11.03 -10.70
CA GLY A 140 0.77 -11.92 -9.90
C GLY A 140 2.07 -12.32 -10.59
N ASN A 141 2.00 -12.65 -11.88
CA ASN A 141 3.17 -13.01 -12.68
C ASN A 141 4.15 -11.83 -12.84
N VAL A 142 3.63 -10.63 -13.14
CA VAL A 142 4.46 -9.43 -13.28
C VAL A 142 5.05 -9.03 -11.93
N SER A 143 4.27 -9.04 -10.84
CA SER A 143 4.77 -8.76 -9.50
C SER A 143 5.92 -9.70 -9.10
N ARG A 144 5.80 -11.00 -9.42
CA ARG A 144 6.86 -11.99 -9.16
C ARG A 144 8.15 -11.65 -9.91
N PHE A 145 8.07 -11.18 -11.16
CA PHE A 145 9.23 -10.73 -11.93
C PHE A 145 9.96 -9.56 -11.24
N HIS A 146 9.20 -8.62 -10.66
CA HIS A 146 9.71 -7.48 -9.89
C HIS A 146 10.07 -7.82 -8.43
N ARG A 147 9.89 -9.07 -7.98
CA ARG A 147 10.02 -9.49 -6.57
C ARG A 147 9.12 -8.70 -5.62
N ALA A 148 7.96 -8.27 -6.11
CA ALA A 148 6.93 -7.58 -5.35
C ALA A 148 5.86 -8.55 -4.84
N VAL A 149 5.25 -8.25 -3.70
CA VAL A 149 4.08 -9.01 -3.21
C VAL A 149 2.85 -8.70 -4.07
N ALA A 150 1.95 -9.66 -4.20
CA ALA A 150 0.66 -9.45 -4.87
C ALA A 150 -0.41 -10.15 -4.06
N HIS A 151 -1.44 -9.40 -3.68
CA HIS A 151 -2.58 -9.90 -2.93
C HIS A 151 -3.88 -9.53 -3.61
N ALA A 152 -4.91 -10.37 -3.47
CA ALA A 152 -6.26 -10.09 -3.93
C ALA A 152 -7.26 -10.79 -3.02
N ALA A 153 -8.31 -10.09 -2.62
CA ALA A 153 -9.46 -10.73 -1.97
C ALA A 153 -10.27 -11.50 -3.02
N ASP A 154 -10.68 -12.72 -2.70
CA ASP A 154 -11.65 -13.51 -3.48
C ASP A 154 -11.28 -13.81 -4.94
N VAL A 155 -9.98 -13.79 -5.29
CA VAL A 155 -9.50 -14.14 -6.62
C VAL A 155 -8.54 -15.34 -6.58
N PRO A 156 -8.83 -16.43 -7.30
CA PRO A 156 -7.93 -17.57 -7.38
C PRO A 156 -6.54 -17.21 -7.93
N GLY A 157 -5.49 -17.70 -7.26
CA GLY A 157 -4.10 -17.57 -7.71
C GLY A 157 -3.30 -16.44 -7.06
N LEU A 158 -3.94 -15.55 -6.28
CA LEU A 158 -3.27 -14.62 -5.38
C LEU A 158 -3.74 -14.87 -3.94
N PRO A 159 -2.85 -14.83 -2.94
CA PRO A 159 -3.27 -14.91 -1.55
C PRO A 159 -4.06 -13.65 -1.16
N PRO A 160 -5.09 -13.77 -0.30
CA PRO A 160 -5.71 -12.59 0.29
C PRO A 160 -4.72 -11.88 1.23
N PRO A 161 -4.84 -10.56 1.43
CA PRO A 161 -4.19 -9.92 2.56
C PRO A 161 -4.91 -10.34 3.85
N THR A 162 -4.19 -10.33 4.98
CA THR A 162 -4.82 -10.45 6.30
C THR A 162 -5.47 -9.11 6.63
N VAL A 163 -6.78 -9.09 6.86
CA VAL A 163 -7.51 -7.88 7.21
C VAL A 163 -7.72 -7.84 8.72
N VAL A 164 -7.31 -6.76 9.37
CA VAL A 164 -7.42 -6.56 10.82
C VAL A 164 -8.10 -5.22 11.07
N ALA A 165 -9.24 -5.27 11.76
CA ALA A 165 -10.03 -4.07 12.04
C ALA A 165 -9.25 -3.08 12.91
N LEU A 166 -9.39 -1.78 12.62
CA LEU A 166 -8.73 -0.73 13.41
C LEU A 166 -9.13 -0.79 14.89
N ALA A 167 -10.40 -1.08 15.17
CA ALA A 167 -10.96 -1.12 16.52
C ALA A 167 -10.68 -2.41 17.30
N ALA A 168 -10.17 -3.46 16.65
CA ALA A 168 -9.90 -4.75 17.26
C ALA A 168 -8.58 -5.33 16.73
N PRO A 169 -7.45 -4.66 17.00
CA PRO A 169 -6.17 -5.09 16.47
C PRO A 169 -5.74 -6.43 17.10
N HIS A 170 -5.21 -7.31 16.28
CA HIS A 170 -4.65 -8.58 16.71
C HIS A 170 -3.45 -8.96 15.84
N PRO A 171 -2.59 -9.86 16.34
CA PRO A 171 -1.45 -10.37 15.58
C PRO A 171 -1.84 -10.92 14.20
N GLY A 172 -0.96 -10.71 13.22
CA GLY A 172 -1.13 -11.21 11.85
C GLY A 172 0.20 -11.59 11.20
N VAL A 173 0.13 -12.38 10.13
CA VAL A 173 1.30 -12.81 9.33
C VAL A 173 1.07 -12.47 7.86
N GLY A 174 2.16 -12.22 7.13
CA GLY A 174 2.13 -11.79 5.74
C GLY A 174 1.85 -10.29 5.62
N LEU A 175 1.11 -9.91 4.58
CA LEU A 175 0.60 -8.56 4.42
C LEU A 175 -0.65 -8.37 5.28
N VAL A 176 -0.60 -7.45 6.24
CA VAL A 176 -1.71 -7.12 7.13
C VAL A 176 -2.17 -5.70 6.84
N ILE A 177 -3.45 -5.53 6.54
CA ILE A 177 -4.07 -4.23 6.23
C ILE A 177 -5.26 -3.95 7.13
N THR A 178 -5.63 -2.68 7.25
CA THR A 178 -6.88 -2.27 7.91
C THR A 178 -8.10 -2.69 7.09
N ASP A 179 -9.26 -2.76 7.72
CA ASP A 179 -10.57 -3.12 7.16
C ASP A 179 -11.21 -1.99 6.32
N GLY A 180 -10.39 -1.36 5.48
CA GLY A 180 -10.71 -0.15 4.74
C GLY A 180 -9.77 0.99 5.07
N GLU A 181 -9.98 2.13 4.41
CA GLU A 181 -9.21 3.33 4.71
C GLU A 181 -9.57 3.87 6.09
N VAL A 182 -8.53 4.14 6.89
CA VAL A 182 -8.62 4.78 8.20
C VAL A 182 -9.13 6.21 8.02
N PRO A 183 -10.16 6.62 8.78
CA PRO A 183 -10.68 7.98 8.73
C PRO A 183 -9.59 9.02 8.99
N ALA A 184 -9.61 10.11 8.21
CA ALA A 184 -8.59 11.15 8.28
C ALA A 184 -8.49 11.79 9.68
N ASP A 185 -9.59 11.84 10.43
CA ASP A 185 -9.69 12.41 11.78
C ASP A 185 -9.20 11.45 12.90
N THR A 186 -8.87 10.20 12.57
CA THR A 186 -8.35 9.21 13.53
C THR A 186 -7.11 9.74 14.26
N ALA A 187 -7.05 9.60 15.58
CA ALA A 187 -5.88 10.01 16.37
C ALA A 187 -4.67 9.11 16.05
N LEU A 188 -3.49 9.71 15.87
CA LEU A 188 -2.26 8.97 15.52
C LEU A 188 -1.94 7.81 16.47
N PRO A 189 -2.10 7.95 17.81
CA PRO A 189 -1.83 6.85 18.73
C PRO A 189 -2.67 5.59 18.46
N ILE A 190 -3.88 5.73 17.93
CA ILE A 190 -4.73 4.56 17.57
C ILE A 190 -4.10 3.76 16.44
N VAL A 191 -3.53 4.45 15.44
CA VAL A 191 -2.86 3.79 14.30
C VAL A 191 -1.53 3.19 14.72
N GLU A 192 -0.76 3.88 15.57
CA GLU A 192 0.48 3.36 16.15
C GLU A 192 0.23 2.09 16.98
N ASP A 193 -0.81 2.09 17.82
CA ASP A 193 -1.19 0.94 18.63
C ASP A 193 -1.65 -0.23 17.75
N TRP A 194 -2.38 0.04 16.66
CA TRP A 194 -2.73 -0.98 15.67
C TRP A 194 -1.48 -1.61 15.03
N VAL A 195 -0.53 -0.79 14.57
CA VAL A 195 0.74 -1.27 13.98
C VAL A 195 1.49 -2.14 14.98
N ARG A 196 1.59 -1.72 16.24
CA ARG A 196 2.27 -2.48 17.31
C ARG A 196 1.57 -3.80 17.62
N ALA A 197 0.25 -3.79 17.72
CA ALA A 197 -0.54 -4.97 18.06
C ALA A 197 -0.53 -6.03 16.94
N VAL A 198 -0.47 -5.62 15.68
CA VAL A 198 -0.32 -6.53 14.53
C VAL A 198 1.01 -7.29 14.56
N HIS A 199 2.05 -6.72 15.16
CA HIS A 199 3.36 -7.34 15.34
C HIS A 199 3.51 -8.22 16.58
N SER A 200 2.58 -8.14 17.52
CA SER A 200 2.66 -8.83 18.82
C SER A 200 2.43 -10.33 18.71
#